data_AF-A0A2V9TIB4-F1
#
_entry.id   AF-A0A2V9TIB4-F1
#
_cell.length_a   1.000
_cell.length_b   1.000
_cell.length_c   1.000
_cell.angle_alpha   90.00
_cell.angle_beta   90.00
_cell.angle_gamma   90.00
#
_symmetry.space_group_name_H-M   'P 1'
#
loop_
_entity.id
_entity.type
_entity.pdbx_description
1 polymer ?
#
loop_
_entity_poly.entity_id
_entity_poly.type
_entity_poly.pdbx_seq_one_letter_code
_entity_poly.pdbx_strand_id
1 'polypeptide(L)'
;MSADFLTRLQKSAVLCDGAMGTLLYSKGIFINRCYDELNLSQPDLIRGVHREYLQAGAEIIETNTFGGNSFRLARHSMADRVHEVNLAGARLAREAAKSFDGWVGGSVGPLGIRIEPLGKTSFEEARAAFREQIAALVEGGVDLIILETFGYIEELHQALLAARDVNPNVPVVAQVTIDEDGNCLDGSTPEIFGPRLTEWGADVIGCNCSVGPVAMLDAIERVRAVTSLPLAAQPNAGIPRSVEGRNIYLCSPEYMASYARKFVTAGVRLVGGCCGTTPDHIRVMKSALRAGEARSKTAVAQVKSGTGPVPIPAVPMEQRSRLGQKLANGDFVTMVEIVPPKGTDIHKELDGARFLKSVGVDGINIPDSPRASARMSNQALSLLVQREAGIEAVLHYTCRDRNVLCIQSDLLG
;
A
#
# COMPACT_ATOMS: atom_id res chain seq x y z
N MET A 1 -7.97 27.03 9.28
CA MET A 1 -7.37 26.41 8.08
C MET A 1 -7.59 24.90 8.06
N SER A 2 -7.36 24.15 9.14
CA SER A 2 -7.61 22.69 9.16
C SER A 2 -9.09 22.27 9.06
N ALA A 3 -10.00 22.92 9.79
CA ALA A 3 -11.45 22.70 9.63
C ALA A 3 -11.96 23.11 8.24
N ASP A 4 -11.26 24.02 7.57
CA ASP A 4 -11.58 24.45 6.21
C ASP A 4 -11.18 23.39 5.18
N PHE A 5 -10.06 22.68 5.39
CA PHE A 5 -9.63 21.59 4.51
C PHE A 5 -10.65 20.44 4.41
N LEU A 6 -11.06 19.84 5.54
CA LEU A 6 -12.03 18.74 5.51
C LEU A 6 -13.39 19.18 4.94
N THR A 7 -13.82 20.42 5.27
CA THR A 7 -15.01 21.04 4.68
C THR A 7 -14.86 21.22 3.16
N ARG A 8 -13.66 21.60 2.69
CA ARG A 8 -13.35 21.78 1.27
C ARG A 8 -13.40 20.44 0.51
N LEU A 9 -12.94 19.34 1.11
CA LEU A 9 -13.02 18.00 0.51
C LEU A 9 -14.46 17.49 0.33
N GLN A 10 -15.39 17.93 1.18
CA GLN A 10 -16.81 17.60 1.02
C GLN A 10 -17.44 18.27 -0.22
N LYS A 11 -16.93 19.44 -0.61
CA LYS A 11 -17.50 20.26 -1.70
C LYS A 11 -16.91 19.93 -3.06
N SER A 12 -15.60 19.73 -3.14
CA SER A 12 -14.91 19.51 -4.42
C SER A 12 -13.56 18.83 -4.19
N ALA A 13 -12.99 18.28 -5.26
CA ALA A 13 -11.65 17.72 -5.20
C ALA A 13 -10.60 18.82 -4.95
N VAL A 14 -9.50 18.44 -4.33
CA VAL A 14 -8.32 19.27 -4.08
C VAL A 14 -7.13 18.59 -4.74
N LEU A 15 -6.33 19.38 -5.45
CA LEU A 15 -5.14 18.90 -6.16
C LEU A 15 -3.90 19.02 -5.25
N CYS A 16 -3.30 17.89 -4.87
CA CYS A 16 -1.96 17.82 -4.28
C CYS A 16 -0.89 17.97 -5.37
N ASP A 17 0.34 18.23 -4.95
CA ASP A 17 1.52 18.30 -5.81
C ASP A 17 1.96 16.92 -6.34
N GLY A 18 3.17 16.90 -6.92
CA GLY A 18 3.81 15.74 -7.49
C GLY A 18 5.08 15.36 -6.71
N ALA A 19 5.94 14.53 -7.30
CA ALA A 19 7.11 14.04 -6.58
C ALA A 19 8.22 15.08 -6.35
N MET A 20 8.52 15.30 -5.07
CA MET A 20 9.72 15.98 -4.58
C MET A 20 11.01 15.28 -5.06
N GLY A 21 11.16 13.99 -4.77
CA GLY A 21 12.41 13.26 -5.01
C GLY A 21 12.82 13.19 -6.49
N THR A 22 11.88 12.86 -7.40
CA THR A 22 12.21 12.79 -8.83
C THR A 22 12.49 14.16 -9.43
N LEU A 23 11.87 15.22 -8.91
CA LEU A 23 12.13 16.58 -9.36
C LEU A 23 13.52 17.06 -8.87
N LEU A 24 13.90 16.75 -7.63
CA LEU A 24 15.26 17.01 -7.13
C LEU A 24 16.33 16.27 -7.93
N TYR A 25 16.06 15.02 -8.30
CA TYR A 25 16.94 14.26 -9.19
C TYR A 25 17.14 14.95 -10.54
N SER A 26 16.06 15.45 -11.15
CA SER A 26 16.13 16.19 -12.41
C SER A 26 16.91 17.51 -12.31
N LYS A 27 16.98 18.08 -11.10
CA LYS A 27 17.77 19.29 -10.78
C LYS A 27 19.21 18.97 -10.35
N GLY A 28 19.64 17.71 -10.51
CA GLY A 28 21.03 17.29 -10.30
C GLY A 28 21.34 16.76 -8.90
N ILE A 29 20.34 16.51 -8.04
CA ILE A 29 20.56 15.88 -6.74
C ILE A 29 20.37 14.38 -6.83
N PHE A 30 21.46 13.63 -6.84
CA PHE A 30 21.44 12.18 -6.97
C PHE A 30 21.02 11.46 -5.68
N ILE A 31 20.55 10.22 -5.82
CA ILE A 31 19.96 9.38 -4.76
C ILE A 31 20.91 8.99 -3.62
N ASN A 32 22.20 9.30 -3.74
CA ASN A 32 23.20 9.05 -2.71
C ASN A 32 23.18 10.11 -1.59
N ARG A 33 22.41 11.18 -1.75
CA ARG A 33 22.20 12.20 -0.72
C ARG A 33 20.88 11.97 0.03
N CYS A 34 20.84 12.42 1.28
CA CYS A 34 19.60 12.58 2.02
C CYS A 34 18.83 13.76 1.43
N TYR A 35 17.64 13.54 0.87
CA TYR A 35 16.82 14.61 0.32
C TYR A 35 16.20 15.47 1.42
N ASP A 36 15.82 14.89 2.55
CA ASP A 36 15.26 15.62 3.70
C ASP A 36 16.26 16.66 4.23
N GLU A 37 17.56 16.32 4.28
CA GLU A 37 18.64 17.22 4.70
C GLU A 37 18.77 18.49 3.85
N LEU A 38 18.29 18.47 2.61
CA LEU A 38 18.32 19.65 1.73
C LEU A 38 17.47 20.81 2.27
N ASN A 39 16.56 20.55 3.20
CA ASN A 39 15.86 21.59 3.94
C ASN A 39 16.84 22.54 4.67
N LEU A 40 18.02 22.03 5.03
CA LEU A 40 19.06 22.75 5.76
C LEU A 40 20.16 23.23 4.82
N SER A 41 20.68 22.34 3.96
CA SER A 41 21.81 22.69 3.09
C SER A 41 21.44 23.49 1.84
N GLN A 42 20.21 23.33 1.33
CA GLN A 42 19.76 23.97 0.08
C GLN A 42 18.29 24.47 0.17
N PRO A 43 17.96 25.33 1.15
CA PRO A 43 16.58 25.78 1.39
C PRO A 43 15.95 26.50 0.18
N ASP A 44 16.75 27.24 -0.60
CA ASP A 44 16.25 27.93 -1.79
C ASP A 44 15.83 26.98 -2.91
N LEU A 45 16.51 25.84 -3.05
CA LEU A 45 16.14 24.79 -4.00
C LEU A 45 14.78 24.18 -3.64
N ILE A 46 14.60 23.84 -2.36
CA ILE A 46 13.34 23.27 -1.85
C ILE A 46 12.19 24.27 -1.99
N ARG A 47 12.42 25.54 -1.63
CA ARG A 47 11.42 26.60 -1.82
C ARG A 47 11.07 26.79 -3.29
N GLY A 48 12.05 26.67 -4.20
CA GLY A 48 11.86 26.69 -5.64
C GLY A 48 10.92 25.58 -6.11
N VAL A 49 11.17 24.34 -5.66
CA VAL A 49 10.31 23.18 -5.99
C VAL A 49 8.86 23.39 -5.53
N HIS A 50 8.64 23.81 -4.28
CA HIS A 50 7.27 24.08 -3.81
C HIS A 50 6.57 25.16 -4.65
N ARG A 51 7.28 26.23 -5.00
CA ARG A 51 6.74 27.29 -5.87
C ARG A 51 6.39 26.78 -7.26
N GLU A 52 7.20 25.89 -7.84
CA GLU A 52 6.92 25.30 -9.15
C GLU A 52 5.59 24.52 -9.15
N TYR A 53 5.32 23.73 -8.10
CA TYR A 53 4.05 23.01 -7.98
C TYR A 53 2.85 23.93 -7.70
N LEU A 54 3.01 24.93 -6.82
CA LEU A 54 1.97 25.92 -6.55
C LEU A 54 1.62 26.73 -7.82
N GLN A 55 2.62 27.14 -8.60
CA GLN A 55 2.43 27.81 -9.88
C GLN A 55 1.77 26.91 -10.93
N ALA A 56 2.01 25.60 -10.88
CA ALA A 56 1.30 24.63 -11.70
C ALA A 56 -0.17 24.44 -11.29
N GLY A 57 -0.56 24.91 -10.10
CA GLY A 57 -1.93 24.91 -9.62
C GLY A 57 -2.23 23.82 -8.59
N ALA A 58 -1.20 23.26 -7.95
CA ALA A 58 -1.37 22.50 -6.71
C ALA A 58 -2.01 23.40 -5.64
N GLU A 59 -3.00 22.86 -4.92
CA GLU A 59 -3.67 23.48 -3.78
C GLU A 59 -3.08 22.99 -2.45
N ILE A 60 -2.45 21.81 -2.46
CA ILE A 60 -1.69 21.27 -1.33
C ILE A 60 -0.27 21.00 -1.83
N ILE A 61 0.72 21.34 -1.01
CA ILE A 61 2.10 20.89 -1.20
C ILE A 61 2.56 20.04 -0.02
N GLU A 62 3.31 18.99 -0.32
CA GLU A 62 3.91 18.11 0.68
C GLU A 62 5.27 18.67 1.12
N THR A 63 5.56 18.66 2.42
CA THR A 63 6.87 19.03 2.94
C THR A 63 7.95 18.07 2.43
N ASN A 64 9.18 18.55 2.22
CA ASN A 64 10.32 17.68 1.89
C ASN A 64 10.81 16.92 3.15
N THR A 65 9.99 16.02 3.67
CA THR A 65 10.22 15.35 4.96
C THR A 65 9.83 13.88 4.97
N PHE A 66 9.61 13.26 3.81
CA PHE A 66 9.22 11.85 3.69
C PHE A 66 10.08 10.91 4.56
N GLY A 67 11.40 11.11 4.55
CA GLY A 67 12.38 10.34 5.31
C GLY A 67 12.85 11.03 6.58
N GLY A 68 12.13 12.04 7.09
CA GLY A 68 12.53 12.87 8.22
C GLY A 68 12.57 12.18 9.59
N ASN A 69 12.43 10.86 9.70
CA ASN A 69 12.48 10.15 10.98
C ASN A 69 13.90 9.68 11.36
N SER A 70 14.09 9.39 12.65
CA SER A 70 15.39 9.00 13.23
C SER A 70 16.02 7.78 12.54
N PHE A 71 15.23 6.77 12.15
CA PHE A 71 15.74 5.55 11.50
C PHE A 71 16.25 5.80 10.09
N ARG A 72 15.58 6.66 9.32
CA ARG A 72 16.00 7.05 7.97
C ARG A 72 17.21 7.97 8.02
N LEU A 73 17.19 8.98 8.89
CA LEU A 73 18.28 9.94 9.06
C LEU A 73 19.54 9.30 9.67
N ALA A 74 19.42 8.24 10.48
CA ALA A 74 20.56 7.49 11.01
C ALA A 74 21.48 6.95 9.90
N ARG A 75 20.92 6.57 8.74
CA ARG A 75 21.70 6.09 7.58
C ARG A 75 22.62 7.16 7.00
N HIS A 76 22.37 8.42 7.33
CA HIS A 76 23.13 9.59 6.92
C HIS A 76 23.83 10.28 8.10
N SER A 77 23.93 9.62 9.25
CA SER A 77 24.52 10.18 10.49
C SER A 77 23.82 11.45 10.96
N MET A 78 22.49 11.50 10.87
CA MET A 78 21.65 12.67 11.21
C MET A 78 20.49 12.33 12.14
N ALA A 79 20.58 11.22 12.88
CA ALA A 79 19.50 10.78 13.78
C ALA A 79 19.17 11.81 14.88
N ASP A 80 20.13 12.66 15.25
CA ASP A 80 20.00 13.74 16.22
C ASP A 80 19.42 15.04 15.63
N ARG A 81 19.20 15.09 14.32
CA ARG A 81 18.71 16.28 13.59
C ARG A 81 17.27 16.15 13.09
N VAL A 82 16.51 15.19 13.60
CA VAL A 82 15.10 14.96 13.24
C VAL A 82 14.29 16.24 13.40
N HIS A 83 14.34 16.87 14.56
CA HIS A 83 13.58 18.10 14.81
C HIS A 83 13.96 19.22 13.84
N GLU A 84 15.26 19.48 13.67
CA GLU A 84 15.78 20.55 12.82
C GLU A 84 15.37 20.38 11.35
N VAL A 85 15.55 19.17 10.79
CA VAL A 85 15.23 18.85 9.39
C VAL A 85 13.74 19.03 9.09
N ASN A 86 12.87 18.52 9.97
CA ASN A 86 11.43 18.59 9.77
C ASN A 86 10.86 19.99 9.99
N LEU A 87 11.34 20.69 11.02
CA LEU A 87 10.92 22.06 11.29
C LEU A 87 11.30 22.99 10.14
N ALA A 88 12.51 22.83 9.59
CA ALA A 88 12.93 23.59 8.41
C ALA A 88 12.07 23.24 7.17
N GLY A 89 11.82 21.96 6.91
CA GLY A 89 10.96 21.53 5.80
C GLY A 89 9.55 22.11 5.86
N ALA A 90 8.92 22.07 7.04
CA ALA A 90 7.60 22.66 7.27
C ALA A 90 7.60 24.18 7.08
N ARG A 91 8.61 24.89 7.60
CA ARG A 91 8.74 26.34 7.42
C ARG A 91 8.92 26.75 5.96
N LEU A 92 9.75 26.03 5.20
CA LEU A 92 9.98 26.30 3.77
C LEU A 92 8.70 26.12 2.95
N ALA A 93 7.96 25.03 3.19
CA ALA A 93 6.68 24.80 2.53
C ALA A 93 5.65 25.87 2.92
N ARG A 94 5.58 26.24 4.21
CA ARG A 94 4.69 27.31 4.68
C ARG A 94 5.02 28.67 4.08
N GLU A 95 6.30 29.01 3.97
CA GLU A 95 6.75 30.24 3.29
C GLU A 95 6.34 30.27 1.82
N ALA A 96 6.47 29.15 1.11
CA ALA A 96 6.05 29.05 -0.29
C ALA A 96 4.51 29.18 -0.44
N ALA A 97 3.75 28.52 0.44
CA ALA A 97 2.29 28.49 0.39
C ALA A 97 1.63 29.84 0.69
N LYS A 98 2.26 30.72 1.49
CA LYS A 98 1.73 32.05 1.85
C LYS A 98 1.31 32.89 0.65
N SER A 99 2.01 32.79 -0.48
CA SER A 99 1.72 33.58 -1.69
C SER A 99 0.59 32.99 -2.56
N PHE A 100 0.13 31.78 -2.27
CA PHE A 100 -0.80 31.03 -3.11
C PHE A 100 -2.09 30.58 -2.39
N ASP A 101 -2.20 30.87 -1.09
CA ASP A 101 -3.30 30.40 -0.23
C ASP A 101 -3.46 28.87 -0.28
N GLY A 102 -2.33 28.16 -0.37
CA GLY A 102 -2.27 26.69 -0.42
C GLY A 102 -2.14 26.07 0.97
N TRP A 103 -2.60 24.83 1.10
CA TRP A 103 -2.37 24.03 2.30
C TRP A 103 -0.98 23.38 2.28
N VAL A 104 -0.41 23.19 3.47
CA VAL A 104 0.87 22.49 3.65
C VAL A 104 0.64 21.16 4.34
N GLY A 105 0.89 20.05 3.63
CA GLY A 105 0.85 18.71 4.19
C GLY A 105 2.21 18.28 4.73
N GLY A 106 2.26 17.89 6.00
CA GLY A 106 3.44 17.27 6.58
C GLY A 106 3.59 15.84 6.07
N SER A 107 4.50 15.61 5.11
CA SER A 107 4.79 14.28 4.57
C SER A 107 5.60 13.45 5.57
N VAL A 108 5.09 12.26 5.86
CA VAL A 108 5.67 11.26 6.76
C VAL A 108 5.63 9.91 6.08
N GLY A 109 6.79 9.39 5.69
CA GLY A 109 6.93 8.06 5.11
C GLY A 109 7.29 6.98 6.15
N PRO A 110 7.34 5.70 5.75
CA PRO A 110 7.69 4.60 6.64
C PRO A 110 9.15 4.67 7.13
N LEU A 111 9.41 4.09 8.30
CA LEU A 111 10.72 4.09 8.97
C LEU A 111 11.79 3.37 8.14
N GLY A 112 11.37 2.51 7.21
CA GLY A 112 12.26 1.75 6.33
C GLY A 112 12.96 0.59 7.04
N ILE A 113 12.42 0.19 8.19
CA ILE A 113 12.83 -0.97 8.99
C ILE A 113 11.60 -1.85 9.24
N ARG A 114 11.82 -3.09 9.68
CA ARG A 114 10.73 -3.96 10.13
C ARG A 114 10.48 -3.70 11.62
N ILE A 115 9.21 -3.56 11.98
CA ILE A 115 8.74 -3.50 13.36
C ILE A 115 8.23 -4.88 13.79
N GLU A 116 7.97 -5.08 15.08
CA GLU A 116 7.46 -6.33 15.62
C GLU A 116 6.16 -6.79 14.92
N PRO A 117 5.94 -8.11 14.74
CA PRO A 117 6.84 -9.21 15.11
C PRO A 117 7.94 -9.50 14.07
N LEU A 118 7.97 -8.77 12.95
CA LEU A 118 8.87 -9.06 11.81
C LEU A 118 10.28 -8.47 11.98
N GLY A 119 10.46 -7.54 12.93
CA GLY A 119 11.74 -6.92 13.26
C GLY A 119 11.91 -6.66 14.74
N LYS A 120 13.05 -6.04 15.08
CA LYS A 120 13.48 -5.85 16.48
C LYS A 120 12.90 -4.61 17.15
N THR A 121 12.36 -3.68 16.36
CA THR A 121 11.78 -2.43 16.84
C THR A 121 10.34 -2.67 17.26
N SER A 122 10.02 -2.33 18.50
CA SER A 122 8.68 -2.43 19.06
C SER A 122 7.72 -1.41 18.44
N PHE A 123 6.42 -1.63 18.61
CA PHE A 123 5.40 -0.65 18.22
C PHE A 123 5.58 0.68 18.95
N GLU A 124 6.00 0.66 20.22
CA GLU A 124 6.25 1.86 21.03
C GLU A 124 7.43 2.68 20.49
N GLU A 125 8.54 2.03 20.16
CA GLU A 125 9.70 2.69 19.55
C GLU A 125 9.36 3.29 18.17
N ALA A 126 8.59 2.56 17.36
CA ALA A 126 8.12 3.05 16.07
C ALA A 126 7.23 4.30 16.24
N ARG A 127 6.27 4.25 17.18
CA ARG A 127 5.41 5.39 17.50
C ARG A 127 6.22 6.59 18.00
N ALA A 128 7.21 6.37 18.86
CA ALA A 128 8.08 7.43 19.37
C ALA A 128 8.84 8.15 18.24
N ALA A 129 9.37 7.40 17.27
CA ALA A 129 10.05 7.97 16.10
C ALA A 129 9.11 8.80 15.20
N PHE A 130 7.89 8.31 14.94
CA PHE A 130 6.89 9.10 14.22
C PHE A 130 6.46 10.34 14.99
N ARG A 131 6.30 10.23 16.32
CA ARG A 131 5.90 11.33 17.20
C ARG A 131 6.93 12.47 17.18
N GLU A 132 8.22 12.14 17.21
CA GLU A 132 9.32 13.11 17.13
C GLU A 132 9.25 13.92 15.82
N GLN A 133 9.11 13.21 14.68
CA GLN A 133 8.97 13.83 13.37
C GLN A 133 7.71 14.72 13.28
N ILE A 134 6.56 14.17 13.65
CA ILE A 134 5.27 14.87 13.52
C ILE A 134 5.19 16.09 14.44
N ALA A 135 5.78 16.02 15.65
CA ALA A 135 5.84 17.16 16.55
C ALA A 135 6.57 18.36 15.90
N ALA A 136 7.70 18.12 15.24
CA ALA A 136 8.44 19.17 14.53
C ALA A 136 7.66 19.74 13.33
N LEU A 137 6.92 18.90 12.60
CA LEU A 137 6.05 19.33 11.49
C LEU A 137 4.90 20.22 12.00
N VAL A 138 4.23 19.81 13.08
CA VAL A 138 3.15 20.59 13.70
C VAL A 138 3.67 21.91 14.26
N GLU A 139 4.84 21.92 14.89
CA GLU A 139 5.52 23.15 15.32
C GLU A 139 5.84 24.08 14.13
N GLY A 140 6.26 23.50 13.00
CA GLY A 140 6.49 24.23 11.75
C GLY A 140 5.22 24.77 11.10
N GLY A 141 4.05 24.41 11.63
CA GLY A 141 2.76 24.95 11.23
C GLY A 141 2.22 24.33 9.95
N VAL A 142 2.29 23.01 9.79
CA VAL A 142 1.56 22.28 8.73
C VAL A 142 0.04 22.32 8.97
N ASP A 143 -0.76 22.23 7.91
CA ASP A 143 -2.24 22.25 7.99
C ASP A 143 -2.84 20.86 8.24
N LEU A 144 -2.13 19.82 7.80
CA LEU A 144 -2.50 18.41 7.82
C LEU A 144 -1.24 17.54 7.85
N ILE A 145 -1.39 16.28 8.25
CA ILE A 145 -0.35 15.25 8.15
C ILE A 145 -0.74 14.27 7.05
N ILE A 146 0.23 13.93 6.19
CA ILE A 146 0.08 12.95 5.13
C ILE A 146 1.03 11.80 5.45
N LEU A 147 0.44 10.69 5.92
CA LEU A 147 1.13 9.44 6.16
C LEU A 147 1.14 8.67 4.84
N GLU A 148 2.28 8.66 4.14
CA GLU A 148 2.33 8.19 2.76
C GLU A 148 3.26 6.98 2.55
N THR A 149 2.94 6.16 1.55
CA THR A 149 3.75 5.03 1.08
C THR A 149 3.97 3.93 2.12
N PHE A 150 3.00 3.67 3.00
CA PHE A 150 3.10 2.56 3.96
C PHE A 150 2.78 1.22 3.31
N GLY A 151 3.71 0.26 3.40
CA GLY A 151 3.50 -1.11 2.92
C GLY A 151 2.97 -2.07 3.98
N TYR A 152 3.05 -1.70 5.26
CA TYR A 152 2.59 -2.48 6.41
C TYR A 152 1.57 -1.65 7.18
N ILE A 153 0.33 -2.14 7.31
CA ILE A 153 -0.74 -1.33 7.90
C ILE A 153 -0.58 -1.13 9.42
N GLU A 154 0.09 -2.05 10.11
CA GLU A 154 0.39 -1.90 11.54
C GLU A 154 1.46 -0.82 11.81
N GLU A 155 2.39 -0.60 10.87
CA GLU A 155 3.33 0.53 10.94
C GLU A 155 2.59 1.86 10.73
N LEU A 156 1.68 1.90 9.75
CA LEU A 156 0.81 3.05 9.49
C LEU A 156 -0.06 3.38 10.71
N HIS A 157 -0.56 2.36 11.41
CA HIS A 157 -1.32 2.55 12.64
C HIS A 157 -0.49 3.28 13.71
N GLN A 158 0.78 2.90 13.92
CA GLN A 158 1.63 3.60 14.87
C GLN A 158 1.90 5.06 14.47
N ALA A 159 2.05 5.34 13.18
CA ALA A 159 2.18 6.72 12.68
C ALA A 159 0.91 7.54 12.90
N LEU A 160 -0.27 6.93 12.72
CA LEU A 160 -1.56 7.57 12.96
C LEU A 160 -1.76 7.89 14.45
N LEU A 161 -1.46 6.93 15.33
CA LEU A 161 -1.48 7.16 16.78
C LEU A 161 -0.52 8.27 17.19
N ALA A 162 0.70 8.29 16.63
CA ALA A 162 1.65 9.37 16.87
C ALA A 162 1.11 10.74 16.43
N ALA A 163 0.41 10.83 15.28
CA ALA A 163 -0.22 12.08 14.84
C ALA A 163 -1.29 12.56 15.83
N ARG A 164 -2.12 11.64 16.34
CA ARG A 164 -3.15 11.93 17.35
C ARG A 164 -2.55 12.32 18.70
N ASP A 165 -1.46 11.69 19.12
CA ASP A 165 -0.74 12.01 20.35
C ASP A 165 -0.14 13.44 20.31
N VAL A 166 0.34 13.88 19.14
CA VAL A 166 0.91 15.23 18.96
C VAL A 166 -0.19 16.29 18.88
N ASN A 167 -1.20 16.05 18.04
CA ASN A 167 -2.31 16.97 17.86
C ASN A 167 -3.59 16.19 17.51
N PRO A 168 -4.53 16.02 18.45
CA PRO A 168 -5.76 15.28 18.21
C PRO A 168 -6.62 15.83 17.07
N ASN A 169 -6.47 17.12 16.75
CA ASN A 169 -7.32 17.83 15.79
C ASN A 169 -6.63 18.06 14.43
N VAL A 170 -5.39 17.62 14.23
CA VAL A 170 -4.73 17.74 12.92
C VAL A 170 -5.38 16.77 11.94
N PRO A 171 -5.83 17.19 10.75
CA PRO A 171 -6.32 16.26 9.75
C PRO A 171 -5.22 15.29 9.32
N VAL A 172 -5.55 14.00 9.25
CA VAL A 172 -4.62 12.94 8.85
C VAL A 172 -5.12 12.27 7.58
N VAL A 173 -4.30 12.34 6.54
CA VAL A 173 -4.44 11.56 5.31
C VAL A 173 -3.58 10.31 5.48
N ALA A 174 -4.20 9.13 5.49
CA ALA A 174 -3.52 7.85 5.62
C ALA A 174 -3.49 7.12 4.28
N GLN A 175 -2.30 6.90 3.73
CA GLN A 175 -2.11 6.25 2.45
C GLN A 175 -1.23 5.01 2.57
N VAL A 176 -1.71 3.94 1.95
CA VAL A 176 -0.94 2.72 1.74
C VAL A 176 -0.32 2.73 0.35
N THR A 177 0.71 1.91 0.15
CA THR A 177 1.21 1.58 -1.18
C THR A 177 0.86 0.15 -1.54
N ILE A 178 0.51 -0.07 -2.80
CA ILE A 178 -0.09 -1.31 -3.30
C ILE A 178 0.67 -1.87 -4.50
N ASP A 179 0.56 -3.17 -4.72
CA ASP A 179 0.96 -3.84 -5.96
C ASP A 179 -0.07 -3.69 -7.09
N GLU A 180 0.19 -4.31 -8.24
CA GLU A 180 -0.71 -4.26 -9.41
C GLU A 180 -2.08 -4.94 -9.16
N ASP A 181 -2.17 -5.85 -8.18
CA ASP A 181 -3.40 -6.51 -7.76
C ASP A 181 -4.16 -5.70 -6.68
N GLY A 182 -3.58 -4.59 -6.24
CA GLY A 182 -4.16 -3.66 -5.29
C GLY A 182 -3.88 -3.98 -3.82
N ASN A 183 -2.95 -4.89 -3.52
CA ASN A 183 -2.66 -5.35 -2.17
C ASN A 183 -1.43 -4.65 -1.58
N CYS A 184 -1.44 -4.43 -0.26
CA CYS A 184 -0.28 -3.95 0.48
C CYS A 184 0.82 -5.02 0.55
N LEU A 185 2.04 -4.61 0.92
CA LEU A 185 3.20 -5.52 1.03
C LEU A 185 3.01 -6.59 2.11
N ASP A 186 2.19 -6.33 3.13
CA ASP A 186 1.79 -7.30 4.16
C ASP A 186 0.63 -8.23 3.74
N GLY A 187 0.15 -8.10 2.50
CA GLY A 187 -0.98 -8.86 1.96
C GLY A 187 -2.35 -8.26 2.25
N SER A 188 -2.42 -7.11 2.92
CA SER A 188 -3.71 -6.45 3.19
C SER A 188 -4.36 -5.96 1.91
N THR A 189 -5.57 -6.44 1.63
CA THR A 189 -6.37 -6.01 0.48
C THR A 189 -7.11 -4.70 0.78
N PRO A 190 -7.66 -3.99 -0.24
CA PRO A 190 -8.54 -2.84 -0.05
C PRO A 190 -9.67 -3.06 0.95
N GLU A 191 -10.23 -4.26 0.95
CA GLU A 191 -11.31 -4.68 1.85
C GLU A 191 -10.85 -4.87 3.30
N ILE A 192 -9.54 -5.01 3.53
CA ILE A 192 -8.91 -5.11 4.85
C ILE A 192 -8.45 -3.74 5.34
N PHE A 193 -7.63 -3.05 4.55
CA PHE A 193 -7.03 -1.79 5.01
C PHE A 193 -8.05 -0.65 5.04
N GLY A 194 -9.04 -0.62 4.13
CA GLY A 194 -10.04 0.46 4.07
C GLY A 194 -10.84 0.63 5.37
N PRO A 195 -11.49 -0.44 5.87
CA PRO A 195 -12.21 -0.41 7.14
C PRO A 195 -11.29 -0.15 8.34
N ARG A 196 -10.11 -0.77 8.39
CA ARG A 196 -9.15 -0.58 9.50
C ARG A 196 -8.69 0.86 9.63
N LEU A 197 -8.30 1.51 8.53
CA LEU A 197 -7.89 2.92 8.56
C LEU A 197 -9.03 3.85 8.97
N THR A 198 -10.28 3.50 8.60
CA THR A 198 -11.47 4.22 9.06
C THR A 198 -11.65 4.06 10.58
N GLU A 199 -11.54 2.83 11.09
CA GLU A 199 -11.65 2.50 12.52
C GLU A 199 -10.56 3.18 13.37
N TRP A 200 -9.33 3.23 12.86
CA TRP A 200 -8.21 3.88 13.53
C TRP A 200 -8.29 5.41 13.52
N GLY A 201 -9.28 5.98 12.83
CA GLY A 201 -9.58 7.41 12.89
C GLY A 201 -8.79 8.27 11.91
N ALA A 202 -8.46 7.74 10.72
CA ALA A 202 -7.99 8.57 9.61
C ALA A 202 -9.13 9.48 9.11
N ASP A 203 -8.79 10.69 8.68
CA ASP A 203 -9.79 11.64 8.14
C ASP A 203 -9.99 11.45 6.62
N VAL A 204 -8.92 11.01 5.94
CA VAL A 204 -8.89 10.69 4.50
C VAL A 204 -8.06 9.43 4.35
N ILE A 205 -8.51 8.48 3.54
CA ILE A 205 -7.76 7.23 3.27
C ILE A 205 -7.47 7.09 1.79
N GLY A 206 -6.38 6.43 1.41
CA GLY A 206 -6.08 6.30 0.00
C GLY A 206 -4.85 5.48 -0.31
N CYS A 207 -4.41 5.61 -1.55
CA CYS A 207 -3.25 4.90 -2.07
C CYS A 207 -2.32 5.87 -2.81
N ASN A 208 -1.02 5.65 -2.66
CA ASN A 208 0.00 6.39 -3.40
C ASN A 208 1.19 5.50 -3.80
N CYS A 209 1.98 6.01 -4.73
CA CYS A 209 3.20 5.37 -5.22
C CYS A 209 2.96 3.99 -5.86
N SER A 210 4.06 3.24 -6.08
CA SER A 210 4.20 1.90 -6.66
C SER A 210 3.60 1.70 -8.06
N VAL A 211 2.30 1.89 -8.23
CA VAL A 211 1.57 1.62 -9.45
C VAL A 211 1.23 2.89 -10.24
N GLY A 212 0.95 2.70 -11.53
CA GLY A 212 0.43 3.74 -12.40
C GLY A 212 -1.07 4.00 -12.21
N PRO A 213 -1.65 4.92 -13.00
CA PRO A 213 -3.02 5.38 -12.82
C PRO A 213 -4.11 4.31 -13.01
N VAL A 214 -3.85 3.25 -13.79
CA VAL A 214 -4.81 2.18 -14.08
C VAL A 214 -5.05 1.32 -12.83
N ALA A 215 -4.02 0.60 -12.38
CA ALA A 215 -4.13 -0.26 -11.20
C ALA A 215 -4.51 0.53 -9.93
N MET A 216 -4.06 1.79 -9.82
CA MET A 216 -4.49 2.67 -8.74
C MET A 216 -6.01 2.93 -8.77
N LEU A 217 -6.61 3.12 -9.96
CA LEU A 217 -8.05 3.34 -10.07
C LEU A 217 -8.83 2.08 -9.67
N ASP A 218 -8.40 0.91 -10.12
CA ASP A 218 -9.03 -0.37 -9.79
C ASP A 218 -9.03 -0.61 -8.27
N ALA A 219 -7.91 -0.30 -7.61
CA ALA A 219 -7.82 -0.38 -6.15
C ALA A 219 -8.71 0.65 -5.44
N ILE A 220 -8.75 1.90 -5.92
CA ILE A 220 -9.58 2.96 -5.34
C ILE A 220 -11.08 2.63 -5.43
N GLU A 221 -11.53 2.03 -6.53
CA GLU A 221 -12.93 1.59 -6.67
C GLU A 221 -13.30 0.51 -5.64
N ARG A 222 -12.37 -0.40 -5.34
CA ARG A 222 -12.53 -1.40 -4.26
C ARG A 222 -12.55 -0.75 -2.88
N VAL A 223 -11.63 0.19 -2.59
CA VAL A 223 -11.63 0.95 -1.32
C VAL A 223 -12.93 1.73 -1.15
N ARG A 224 -13.44 2.37 -2.22
CA ARG A 224 -14.70 3.12 -2.17
C ARG A 224 -15.88 2.28 -1.72
N ALA A 225 -15.90 0.98 -2.05
CA ALA A 225 -16.98 0.08 -1.69
C ALA A 225 -17.04 -0.25 -0.18
N VAL A 226 -15.96 0.00 0.57
CA VAL A 226 -15.82 -0.44 1.98
C VAL A 226 -15.64 0.68 3.00
N THR A 227 -15.59 1.95 2.57
CA THR A 227 -15.58 3.11 3.46
C THR A 227 -16.56 4.18 2.98
N SER A 228 -16.85 5.18 3.80
CA SER A 228 -17.54 6.43 3.43
C SER A 228 -16.61 7.66 3.49
N LEU A 229 -15.38 7.51 3.96
CA LEU A 229 -14.42 8.61 4.08
C LEU A 229 -14.07 9.20 2.70
N PRO A 230 -13.62 10.47 2.65
CA PRO A 230 -12.96 11.03 1.49
C PRO A 230 -11.76 10.16 1.09
N LEU A 231 -11.58 9.94 -0.21
CA LEU A 231 -10.46 9.15 -0.72
C LEU A 231 -9.33 10.03 -1.25
N ALA A 232 -8.10 9.51 -1.16
CA ALA A 232 -6.91 10.10 -1.75
C ALA A 232 -6.28 9.17 -2.81
N ALA A 233 -5.77 9.73 -3.92
CA ALA A 233 -5.05 8.97 -4.93
C ALA A 233 -3.89 9.77 -5.53
N GLN A 234 -2.67 9.23 -5.40
CA GLN A 234 -1.43 9.83 -5.92
C GLN A 234 -0.58 8.75 -6.64
N PRO A 235 -0.96 8.34 -7.86
CA PRO A 235 -0.23 7.31 -8.60
C PRO A 235 1.13 7.79 -9.08
N ASN A 236 2.02 6.84 -9.39
CA ASN A 236 3.23 7.14 -10.14
C ASN A 236 2.90 7.53 -11.58
N ALA A 237 3.81 8.26 -12.23
CA ALA A 237 3.77 8.53 -13.67
C ALA A 237 4.16 7.27 -14.51
N GLY A 238 3.55 6.13 -14.18
CA GLY A 238 3.84 4.81 -14.73
C GLY A 238 4.93 4.07 -13.95
N ILE A 239 5.25 2.86 -14.42
CA ILE A 239 6.35 2.05 -13.88
C ILE A 239 7.65 2.59 -14.47
N PRO A 240 8.70 2.83 -13.65
CA PRO A 240 9.98 3.31 -14.16
C PRO A 240 10.57 2.30 -15.13
N ARG A 241 10.94 2.76 -16.33
CA ARG A 241 11.68 1.95 -17.30
C ARG A 241 13.13 2.40 -17.36
N SER A 242 14.06 1.46 -17.36
CA SER A 242 15.47 1.77 -17.63
C SER A 242 15.63 2.03 -19.13
N VAL A 243 15.94 3.28 -19.48
CA VAL A 243 16.25 3.74 -20.83
C VAL A 243 17.65 4.34 -20.77
N GLU A 244 18.61 3.73 -21.45
CA GLU A 244 20.02 4.18 -21.48
C GLU A 244 20.64 4.37 -20.08
N GLY A 245 20.31 3.48 -19.14
CA GLY A 245 20.82 3.54 -17.76
C GLY A 245 20.13 4.58 -16.87
N ARG A 246 19.06 5.23 -17.35
CA ARG A 246 18.22 6.16 -16.57
C ARG A 246 16.85 5.55 -16.36
N ASN A 247 16.32 5.67 -15.14
CA ASN A 247 14.93 5.31 -14.86
C ASN A 247 14.00 6.44 -15.29
N ILE A 248 13.22 6.21 -16.35
CA ILE A 248 12.28 7.18 -16.93
C ILE A 248 10.85 6.72 -16.65
N TYR A 249 10.03 7.67 -16.20
CA TYR A 249 8.58 7.54 -16.07
C TYR A 249 7.93 7.97 -17.38
N LEU A 250 7.12 7.09 -18.00
CA LEU A 250 6.62 7.25 -19.36
C LEU A 250 5.16 7.69 -19.45
N CYS A 251 4.47 7.93 -18.33
CA CYS A 251 3.13 8.48 -18.36
C CYS A 251 3.17 9.94 -18.79
N SER A 252 2.37 10.33 -19.77
CA SER A 252 2.26 11.74 -20.18
C SER A 252 1.36 12.54 -19.20
N PRO A 253 1.53 13.87 -19.13
CA PRO A 253 0.64 14.77 -18.40
C PRO A 253 -0.84 14.60 -18.76
N GLU A 254 -1.16 14.42 -20.05
CA GLU A 254 -2.53 14.28 -20.55
C GLU A 254 -3.15 12.96 -20.10
N TYR A 255 -2.37 11.88 -20.13
CA TYR A 255 -2.82 10.58 -19.65
C TYR A 255 -3.13 10.65 -18.15
N MET A 256 -2.21 11.22 -17.35
CA MET A 256 -2.41 11.42 -15.92
C MET A 256 -3.66 12.27 -15.63
N ALA A 257 -3.85 13.37 -16.36
CA ALA A 257 -5.01 14.25 -16.21
C ALA A 257 -6.34 13.57 -16.60
N SER A 258 -6.32 12.63 -17.54
CA SER A 258 -7.50 11.83 -17.87
C SER A 258 -7.93 10.95 -16.69
N TYR A 259 -6.98 10.36 -15.97
CA TYR A 259 -7.22 9.56 -14.77
C TYR A 259 -7.56 10.41 -13.56
N ALA A 260 -6.99 11.61 -13.40
CA ALA A 260 -7.39 12.57 -12.37
C ALA A 260 -8.91 12.77 -12.36
N ARG A 261 -9.54 12.90 -13.53
CA ARG A 261 -11.01 12.98 -13.63
C ARG A 261 -11.71 11.68 -13.24
N LYS A 262 -11.17 10.52 -13.65
CA LYS A 262 -11.74 9.21 -13.28
C LYS A 262 -11.68 8.97 -11.77
N PHE A 263 -10.58 9.31 -11.12
CA PHE A 263 -10.44 9.27 -9.66
C PHE A 263 -11.52 10.11 -8.97
N VAL A 264 -11.74 11.35 -9.43
CA VAL A 264 -12.80 12.19 -8.85
C VAL A 264 -14.19 11.58 -9.01
N THR A 265 -14.47 10.97 -10.16
CA THR A 265 -15.72 10.22 -10.40
C THR A 265 -15.84 9.00 -9.48
N ALA A 266 -14.73 8.30 -9.21
CA ALA A 266 -14.67 7.17 -8.27
C ALA A 266 -14.75 7.59 -6.79
N GLY A 267 -14.86 8.89 -6.49
CA GLY A 267 -15.03 9.41 -5.13
C GLY A 267 -13.75 9.91 -4.46
N VAL A 268 -12.65 10.04 -5.21
CA VAL A 268 -11.42 10.69 -4.73
C VAL A 268 -11.66 12.19 -4.57
N ARG A 269 -11.19 12.72 -3.43
CA ARG A 269 -11.27 14.13 -3.08
C ARG A 269 -9.91 14.78 -2.91
N LEU A 270 -8.86 14.01 -2.64
CA LEU A 270 -7.47 14.46 -2.72
C LEU A 270 -6.80 13.73 -3.89
N VAL A 271 -6.48 14.46 -4.96
CA VAL A 271 -5.84 13.90 -6.16
C VAL A 271 -4.46 14.54 -6.30
N GLY A 272 -3.43 13.78 -6.63
CA GLY A 272 -2.11 14.34 -6.96
C GLY A 272 -1.30 13.33 -7.76
N GLY A 273 0.02 13.38 -7.65
CA GLY A 273 0.87 12.31 -8.16
C GLY A 273 2.06 12.05 -7.27
N CYS A 274 2.69 10.89 -7.49
CA CYS A 274 3.89 10.48 -6.76
C CYS A 274 5.09 10.47 -7.73
N CYS A 275 5.89 9.41 -7.74
CA CYS A 275 7.15 9.37 -8.48
C CYS A 275 6.95 9.61 -9.99
N GLY A 276 7.76 10.52 -10.54
CA GLY A 276 7.73 10.91 -11.95
C GLY A 276 6.71 12.00 -12.29
N THR A 277 5.82 12.37 -11.36
CA THR A 277 4.85 13.46 -11.58
C THR A 277 5.53 14.82 -11.43
N THR A 278 5.56 15.59 -12.51
CA THR A 278 6.20 16.92 -12.60
C THR A 278 5.18 18.06 -12.48
N PRO A 279 5.62 19.33 -12.34
CA PRO A 279 4.72 20.49 -12.43
C PRO A 279 3.88 20.52 -13.72
N ASP A 280 4.37 19.98 -14.84
CA ASP A 280 3.59 19.89 -16.07
C ASP A 280 2.38 18.96 -15.93
N HIS A 281 2.54 17.83 -15.23
CA HIS A 281 1.43 16.94 -14.91
C HIS A 281 0.38 17.66 -14.07
N ILE A 282 0.81 18.34 -13.01
CA ILE A 282 -0.09 19.10 -12.12
C ILE A 282 -0.85 20.18 -12.88
N ARG A 283 -0.20 20.89 -13.81
CA ARG A 283 -0.85 21.93 -14.63
C ARG A 283 -1.96 21.37 -15.53
N VAL A 284 -1.68 20.24 -16.19
CA VAL A 284 -2.66 19.59 -17.07
C VAL A 284 -3.79 18.96 -16.24
N MET A 285 -3.48 18.36 -15.09
CA MET A 285 -4.48 17.86 -14.14
C MET A 285 -5.39 18.98 -13.63
N LYS A 286 -4.84 20.12 -13.19
CA LYS A 286 -5.62 21.27 -12.73
C LYS A 286 -6.59 21.77 -13.79
N SER A 287 -6.11 21.87 -15.03
CA SER A 287 -6.93 22.27 -16.18
C SER A 287 -8.07 21.29 -16.44
N ALA A 288 -7.79 19.99 -16.38
CA ALA A 288 -8.79 18.94 -16.55
C ALA A 288 -9.84 18.92 -15.42
N LEU A 289 -9.43 19.14 -14.17
CA LEU A 289 -10.33 19.18 -13.01
C LEU A 289 -11.26 20.40 -13.06
N ARG A 290 -10.75 21.59 -13.38
CA ARG A 290 -11.57 22.81 -13.57
C ARG A 290 -12.63 22.63 -14.66
N ALA A 291 -12.27 21.99 -15.77
CA ALA A 291 -13.22 21.70 -16.85
C ALA A 291 -14.31 20.69 -16.41
N GLY A 292 -13.97 19.74 -15.55
CA GLY A 292 -14.92 18.79 -14.97
C GLY A 292 -15.92 19.45 -14.01
N GLU A 293 -15.45 20.30 -13.11
CA GLU A 293 -16.29 21.03 -12.16
C GLU A 293 -17.30 21.96 -12.86
N ALA A 294 -16.87 22.67 -13.91
CA ALA A 294 -17.74 23.52 -14.71
C ALA A 294 -18.87 22.73 -15.39
N ARG A 295 -18.60 21.49 -15.83
CA ARG A 295 -19.60 20.60 -16.45
C ARG A 295 -20.54 19.98 -15.41
N SER A 296 -20.03 19.61 -14.23
CA SER A 296 -20.84 19.01 -13.17
C SER A 296 -21.83 19.99 -12.54
N LYS A 297 -21.56 21.30 -12.55
CA LYS A 297 -22.53 22.33 -12.14
C LYS A 297 -23.74 22.43 -13.08
N THR A 298 -23.63 21.91 -14.30
CA THR A 298 -24.70 21.91 -15.32
C THR A 298 -25.47 20.59 -15.35
N ALA A 299 -24.94 19.52 -14.76
CA ALA A 299 -25.57 18.20 -14.72
C ALA A 299 -25.63 17.69 -13.27
N VAL A 300 -26.79 17.85 -12.63
CA VAL A 300 -27.09 17.20 -11.36
C VAL A 300 -27.39 15.73 -11.64
N ALA A 301 -26.36 14.88 -11.56
CA ALA A 301 -26.53 13.43 -11.59
C ALA A 301 -26.37 12.86 -10.17
N GLN A 302 -27.44 12.25 -9.67
CA GLN A 302 -27.40 11.43 -8.45
C GLN A 302 -26.48 10.23 -8.66
N VAL A 303 -25.40 10.15 -7.88
CA VAL A 303 -24.57 8.95 -7.80
C VAL A 303 -25.36 7.90 -7.02
N LYS A 304 -25.81 6.85 -7.72
CA LYS A 304 -26.36 5.65 -7.08
C LYS A 304 -25.21 4.86 -6.48
N SER A 305 -25.23 4.68 -5.16
CA SER A 305 -24.39 3.71 -4.45
C SER A 305 -24.74 2.31 -4.94
N GLY A 306 -23.82 1.68 -5.70
CA GLY A 306 -23.89 0.25 -5.95
C GLY A 306 -23.54 -0.50 -4.67
N THR A 307 -24.39 -1.44 -4.28
CA THR A 307 -24.07 -2.44 -3.26
C THR A 307 -22.90 -3.27 -3.77
N GLY A 308 -21.76 -3.22 -3.08
CA GLY A 308 -20.58 -4.05 -3.40
C GLY A 308 -20.92 -5.55 -3.35
N PRO A 309 -20.06 -6.39 -3.94
CA PRO A 309 -20.25 -7.84 -3.88
C PRO A 309 -20.28 -8.28 -2.42
N VAL A 310 -21.29 -9.07 -2.09
CA VAL A 310 -21.44 -9.69 -0.77
C VAL A 310 -20.17 -10.51 -0.51
N PRO A 311 -19.51 -10.34 0.66
CA PRO A 311 -18.36 -11.16 1.02
C PRO A 311 -18.73 -12.62 0.80
N ILE A 312 -17.95 -13.35 -0.01
CA ILE A 312 -18.11 -14.80 -0.06
C ILE A 312 -17.79 -15.25 1.37
N PRO A 313 -18.78 -15.77 2.12
CA PRO A 313 -18.53 -16.16 3.50
C PRO A 313 -17.41 -17.20 3.46
N ALA A 314 -16.37 -16.99 4.27
CA ALA A 314 -15.33 -18.01 4.40
C ALA A 314 -16.04 -19.31 4.78
N VAL A 315 -15.89 -20.34 3.94
CA VAL A 315 -16.53 -21.64 4.18
C VAL A 315 -16.10 -22.09 5.58
N PRO A 316 -17.03 -22.36 6.52
CA PRO A 316 -16.70 -22.82 7.86
C PRO A 316 -15.83 -24.07 7.80
N MET A 317 -14.91 -24.24 8.74
CA MET A 317 -13.90 -25.32 8.70
C MET A 317 -14.53 -26.71 8.54
N GLU A 318 -15.68 -26.91 9.17
CA GLU A 318 -16.48 -28.12 9.13
C GLU A 318 -17.10 -28.42 7.75
N GLN A 319 -17.16 -27.42 6.88
CA GLN A 319 -17.68 -27.52 5.51
C GLN A 319 -16.56 -27.57 4.46
N ARG A 320 -15.29 -27.40 4.86
CA ARG A 320 -14.14 -27.40 3.93
C ARG A 320 -13.74 -28.80 3.48
N SER A 321 -13.79 -29.78 4.38
CA SER A 321 -13.42 -31.17 4.10
C SER A 321 -13.87 -32.13 5.22
N ARG A 322 -13.65 -33.44 5.04
CA ARG A 322 -13.98 -34.43 6.08
C ARG A 322 -13.04 -34.31 7.27
N LEU A 323 -11.76 -34.04 7.01
CA LEU A 323 -10.78 -33.74 8.05
C LEU A 323 -11.13 -32.44 8.79
N GLY A 324 -11.53 -31.39 8.07
CA GLY A 324 -11.99 -30.13 8.65
C GLY A 324 -13.20 -30.31 9.57
N GLN A 325 -14.15 -31.17 9.20
CA GLN A 325 -15.30 -31.54 10.03
C GLN A 325 -14.89 -32.21 11.34
N LYS A 326 -13.99 -33.19 11.29
CA LYS A 326 -13.49 -33.87 12.49
C LYS A 326 -12.76 -32.91 13.43
N LEU A 327 -11.91 -32.06 12.88
CA LEU A 327 -11.20 -31.04 13.65
C LEU A 327 -12.16 -30.04 14.32
N ALA A 328 -13.21 -29.62 13.62
CA ALA A 328 -14.20 -28.69 14.16
C ALA A 328 -15.02 -29.31 15.30
N ASN A 329 -15.28 -30.61 15.23
CA ASN A 329 -15.98 -31.37 16.28
C ASN A 329 -15.10 -31.69 17.49
N GLY A 330 -13.78 -31.42 17.43
CA GLY A 330 -12.83 -31.81 18.47
C GLY A 330 -12.49 -33.31 18.47
N ASP A 331 -12.73 -34.00 17.35
CA ASP A 331 -12.40 -35.41 17.22
C ASP A 331 -10.87 -35.60 17.17
N PHE A 332 -10.39 -36.71 17.74
CA PHE A 332 -8.99 -37.11 17.57
C PHE A 332 -8.77 -37.63 16.15
N VAL A 333 -7.90 -36.95 15.39
CA VAL A 333 -7.60 -37.29 13.99
C VAL A 333 -6.27 -38.02 13.87
N THR A 334 -6.27 -39.06 13.03
CA THR A 334 -5.11 -39.87 12.70
C THR A 334 -4.71 -39.67 11.25
N MET A 335 -3.44 -39.39 11.02
CA MET A 335 -2.88 -39.21 9.68
C MET A 335 -1.64 -40.05 9.51
N VAL A 336 -1.47 -40.61 8.31
CA VAL A 336 -0.31 -41.45 7.98
C VAL A 336 0.39 -40.90 6.74
N GLU A 337 1.71 -40.90 6.76
CA GLU A 337 2.51 -40.44 5.64
C GLU A 337 2.63 -41.51 4.55
N ILE A 338 2.31 -41.14 3.30
CA ILE A 338 2.67 -41.91 2.11
C ILE A 338 3.61 -41.08 1.26
N VAL A 339 4.82 -41.60 1.08
CA VAL A 339 5.85 -40.94 0.28
C VAL A 339 5.62 -41.23 -1.22
N PRO A 340 5.68 -40.23 -2.10
CA PRO A 340 5.56 -40.46 -3.55
C PRO A 340 6.58 -41.47 -4.11
N PRO A 341 6.23 -42.29 -5.11
CA PRO A 341 7.12 -43.31 -5.63
C PRO A 341 8.33 -42.72 -6.38
N LYS A 342 9.41 -43.51 -6.46
CA LYS A 342 10.57 -43.21 -7.31
C LYS A 342 10.29 -43.70 -8.74
N GLY A 343 9.33 -43.09 -9.41
CA GLY A 343 8.88 -43.50 -10.74
C GLY A 343 7.41 -43.22 -10.95
N THR A 344 6.82 -43.87 -11.96
CA THR A 344 5.42 -43.69 -12.35
C THR A 344 4.48 -44.79 -11.87
N ASP A 345 5.01 -45.87 -11.29
CA ASP A 345 4.19 -46.92 -10.69
C ASP A 345 3.71 -46.47 -9.30
N ILE A 346 2.39 -46.37 -9.15
CA ILE A 346 1.68 -45.86 -7.97
C ILE A 346 0.85 -46.94 -7.26
N HIS A 347 0.88 -48.19 -7.74
CA HIS A 347 -0.03 -49.24 -7.25
C HIS A 347 0.12 -49.46 -5.75
N LYS A 348 1.37 -49.48 -5.27
CA LYS A 348 1.69 -49.66 -3.85
C LYS A 348 1.13 -48.53 -2.99
N GLU A 349 1.27 -47.28 -3.42
CA GLU A 349 0.78 -46.11 -2.71
C GLU A 349 -0.74 -46.05 -2.67
N LEU A 350 -1.41 -46.41 -3.78
CA LEU A 350 -2.87 -46.47 -3.83
C LEU A 350 -3.45 -47.61 -2.97
N ASP A 351 -2.85 -48.80 -3.02
CA ASP A 351 -3.28 -49.93 -2.18
C ASP A 351 -3.04 -49.65 -0.70
N GLY A 352 -1.90 -49.01 -0.37
CA GLY A 352 -1.63 -48.48 0.95
C GLY A 352 -2.69 -47.48 1.39
N ALA A 353 -3.06 -46.52 0.55
CA ALA A 353 -4.11 -45.54 0.84
C ALA A 353 -5.48 -46.19 1.09
N ARG A 354 -5.86 -47.20 0.29
CA ARG A 354 -7.10 -47.97 0.48
C ARG A 354 -7.11 -48.74 1.79
N PHE A 355 -5.98 -49.34 2.14
CA PHE A 355 -5.82 -50.04 3.42
C PHE A 355 -5.91 -49.07 4.60
N LEU A 356 -5.22 -47.93 4.55
CA LEU A 356 -5.28 -46.92 5.61
C LEU A 356 -6.71 -46.40 5.81
N LYS A 357 -7.45 -46.20 4.73
CA LYS A 357 -8.87 -45.88 4.78
C LYS A 357 -9.70 -46.98 5.44
N SER A 358 -9.44 -48.25 5.14
CA SER A 358 -10.22 -49.37 5.71
C SER A 358 -9.99 -49.57 7.21
N VAL A 359 -8.85 -49.13 7.74
CA VAL A 359 -8.54 -49.16 9.18
C VAL A 359 -8.89 -47.85 9.91
N GLY A 360 -9.51 -46.89 9.22
CA GLY A 360 -10.06 -45.67 9.83
C GLY A 360 -9.09 -44.48 9.93
N VAL A 361 -8.03 -44.44 9.14
CA VAL A 361 -7.16 -43.25 9.03
C VAL A 361 -7.92 -42.09 8.37
N ASP A 362 -7.76 -40.89 8.90
CA ASP A 362 -8.54 -39.71 8.52
C ASP A 362 -7.95 -38.95 7.34
N GLY A 363 -6.63 -38.99 7.18
CA GLY A 363 -5.93 -38.31 6.09
C GLY A 363 -4.57 -38.91 5.79
N ILE A 364 -4.10 -38.67 4.57
CA ILE A 364 -2.79 -39.12 4.10
C ILE A 364 -1.89 -37.91 3.89
N ASN A 365 -0.80 -37.83 4.64
CA ASN A 365 0.22 -36.80 4.44
C ASN A 365 1.11 -37.22 3.28
N ILE A 366 1.25 -36.34 2.28
CA ILE A 366 2.06 -36.62 1.09
C ILE A 366 3.19 -35.59 1.00
N PRO A 367 4.41 -35.97 1.44
CA PRO A 367 5.53 -35.05 1.51
C PRO A 367 6.06 -34.72 0.11
N ASP A 368 6.50 -33.47 -0.05
CA ASP A 368 7.21 -33.04 -1.25
C ASP A 368 8.67 -33.48 -1.19
N SER A 369 9.08 -34.35 -2.11
CA SER A 369 10.47 -34.72 -2.36
C SER A 369 11.31 -35.01 -1.09
N PRO A 370 10.83 -35.87 -0.16
CA PRO A 370 11.50 -36.07 1.12
C PRO A 370 12.93 -36.59 0.90
N ARG A 371 13.84 -36.07 1.73
CA ARG A 371 15.30 -36.33 1.65
C ARG A 371 15.94 -35.89 0.33
N ALA A 372 15.39 -34.85 -0.32
CA ALA A 372 15.91 -34.29 -1.57
C ALA A 372 16.08 -35.35 -2.67
N SER A 373 15.09 -36.24 -2.80
CA SER A 373 15.11 -37.33 -3.79
C SER A 373 14.06 -37.12 -4.87
N ALA A 374 14.46 -37.31 -6.14
CA ALA A 374 13.56 -37.22 -7.29
C ALA A 374 12.48 -38.31 -7.20
N ARG A 375 11.21 -37.89 -7.22
CA ARG A 375 10.02 -38.73 -7.07
C ARG A 375 8.89 -38.17 -7.94
N MET A 376 7.83 -38.95 -8.08
CA MET A 376 6.57 -38.44 -8.65
C MET A 376 6.12 -37.17 -7.92
N SER A 377 5.47 -36.26 -8.66
CA SER A 377 4.81 -35.09 -8.07
C SER A 377 3.85 -35.53 -6.96
N ASN A 378 4.08 -34.99 -5.76
CA ASN A 378 3.21 -35.17 -4.61
C ASN A 378 1.80 -34.61 -4.88
N GLN A 379 1.67 -33.51 -5.63
CA GLN A 379 0.37 -32.97 -6.04
C GLN A 379 -0.38 -33.96 -6.94
N ALA A 380 0.30 -34.56 -7.91
CA ALA A 380 -0.31 -35.59 -8.76
C ALA A 380 -0.74 -36.81 -7.93
N LEU A 381 0.10 -37.29 -7.01
CA LEU A 381 -0.26 -38.40 -6.14
C LEU A 381 -1.44 -38.05 -5.21
N SER A 382 -1.48 -36.85 -4.63
CA SER A 382 -2.61 -36.38 -3.81
C SER A 382 -3.93 -36.42 -4.57
N LEU A 383 -3.95 -35.99 -5.83
CA LEU A 383 -5.14 -36.07 -6.67
C LEU A 383 -5.57 -37.52 -6.94
N LEU A 384 -4.61 -38.41 -7.23
CA LEU A 384 -4.88 -39.83 -7.50
C LEU A 384 -5.38 -40.56 -6.25
N VAL A 385 -4.78 -40.30 -5.08
CA VAL A 385 -5.24 -40.84 -3.79
C VAL A 385 -6.66 -40.40 -3.50
N GLN A 386 -6.99 -39.12 -3.66
CA GLN A 386 -8.34 -38.62 -3.43
C GLN A 386 -9.35 -39.22 -4.42
N ARG A 387 -8.99 -39.33 -5.70
CA ARG A 387 -9.89 -39.85 -6.74
C ARG A 387 -10.09 -41.36 -6.67
N GLU A 388 -9.04 -42.13 -6.40
CA GLU A 388 -9.02 -43.59 -6.59
C GLU A 388 -9.03 -44.39 -5.28
N ALA A 389 -8.55 -43.82 -4.17
CA ALA A 389 -8.70 -44.41 -2.84
C ALA A 389 -9.83 -43.75 -2.05
N GLY A 390 -10.20 -42.51 -2.39
CA GLY A 390 -11.32 -41.79 -1.76
C GLY A 390 -11.06 -41.44 -0.29
N ILE A 391 -9.80 -41.21 0.05
CA ILE A 391 -9.32 -40.71 1.33
C ILE A 391 -8.69 -39.33 1.13
N GLU A 392 -8.83 -38.46 2.11
CA GLU A 392 -8.35 -37.08 2.02
C GLU A 392 -6.82 -37.05 2.01
N ALA A 393 -6.24 -36.22 1.13
CA ALA A 393 -4.80 -36.07 1.01
C ALA A 393 -4.37 -34.69 1.49
N VAL A 394 -3.42 -34.66 2.42
CA VAL A 394 -2.77 -33.45 2.90
C VAL A 394 -1.47 -33.28 2.11
N LEU A 395 -1.54 -32.41 1.11
CA LEU A 395 -0.41 -32.06 0.27
C LEU A 395 0.58 -31.20 1.07
N HIS A 396 1.80 -31.67 1.26
CA HIS A 396 2.87 -30.81 1.73
C HIS A 396 3.41 -30.03 0.54
N TYR A 397 3.45 -28.72 0.59
CA TYR A 397 3.90 -27.91 -0.54
C TYR A 397 5.17 -27.15 -0.16
N THR A 398 6.32 -27.57 -0.70
CA THR A 398 7.61 -26.98 -0.32
C THR A 398 7.96 -25.80 -1.23
N CYS A 399 8.13 -24.61 -0.65
CA CYS A 399 8.46 -23.40 -1.41
C CYS A 399 9.96 -23.23 -1.70
N ARG A 400 10.83 -24.09 -1.13
CA ARG A 400 12.30 -23.96 -1.22
C ARG A 400 12.83 -24.03 -2.65
N ASP A 401 12.27 -24.92 -3.44
CA ASP A 401 12.80 -25.28 -4.77
C ASP A 401 11.97 -24.67 -5.92
N ARG A 402 11.05 -23.73 -5.62
CA ARG A 402 10.12 -23.11 -6.57
C ARG A 402 10.17 -21.59 -6.48
N ASN A 403 10.09 -20.93 -7.65
CA ASN A 403 9.84 -19.49 -7.69
C ASN A 403 8.32 -19.20 -7.68
N VAL A 404 7.94 -17.95 -7.46
CA VAL A 404 6.53 -17.54 -7.33
C VAL A 404 5.69 -17.94 -8.56
N LEU A 405 6.24 -17.83 -9.78
CA LEU A 405 5.53 -18.22 -11.00
C LEU A 405 5.24 -19.72 -11.05
N CYS A 406 6.20 -20.56 -10.66
CA CYS A 406 5.98 -22.01 -10.55
C CYS A 406 4.92 -22.34 -9.52
N ILE A 407 4.92 -21.64 -8.37
CA ILE A 407 3.91 -21.85 -7.32
C ILE A 407 2.52 -21.48 -7.83
N GLN A 408 2.39 -20.33 -8.50
CA GLN A 408 1.12 -19.90 -9.09
C GLN A 408 0.64 -20.87 -10.17
N SER A 409 1.53 -21.33 -11.05
CA SER A 409 1.19 -22.31 -12.09
C SER A 409 0.70 -23.63 -11.48
N ASP A 410 1.37 -24.15 -10.46
CA ASP A 410 0.98 -25.39 -9.78
C ASP A 410 -0.39 -25.27 -9.10
N LEU A 411 -0.72 -24.11 -8.51
CA LEU A 411 -2.00 -23.86 -7.85
C LEU A 411 -3.15 -23.61 -8.83
N LEU A 412 -2.86 -23.08 -10.02
CA LEU A 412 -3.87 -22.84 -11.06
C LEU A 412 -4.28 -24.14 -11.79
N GLY A 413 -3.42 -25.16 -11.77
CA GLY A 413 -3.67 -26.47 -12.36
C GLY A 413 -2.91 -26.73 -13.65
#